data_AF-A0A8J3JWD5-F1
#
_entry.id   AF-A0A8J3JWD5-F1
#
_cell.length_a   1.000
_cell.length_b   1.000
_cell.length_c   1.000
_cell.angle_alpha   90.00
_cell.angle_beta   90.00
_cell.angle_gamma   90.00
#
_symmetry.space_group_name_H-M   'P 1'
#
loop_
_entity.id
_entity.type
_entity.pdbx_description
1 polymer ?
#
loop_
_entity_poly.entity_id
_entity_poly.type
_entity_poly.pdbx_seq_one_letter_code
_entity_poly.pdbx_strand_id
1 'polypeptide(L)'
;MRNVSSPGVVVEAILLSAQDGGLRFRRRRAEVTGGAHPDDVARQLAGLSPCTDGGLLHSTSWRVEDGVVVLTYAALPDLDPRHTRPVRVDAMTSGPHPLAPSPATVDLDAVAAHACRHLAMLAGTDATVAATTRLLPQLWEPLRKLVPVPAGALAAVPV
;
A
#
# COMPACT_ATOMS: atom_id res chain seq x y z
N MET A 1 -36.32 9.48 10.93
CA MET A 1 -34.86 9.58 10.75
C MET A 1 -34.36 8.22 10.31
N ARG A 2 -33.77 8.08 9.12
CA ARG A 2 -33.17 6.80 8.71
C ARG A 2 -31.92 6.59 9.56
N ASN A 3 -31.86 5.47 10.27
CA ASN A 3 -30.65 5.01 10.92
C ASN A 3 -29.68 4.66 9.79
N VAL A 4 -28.78 5.58 9.45
CA VAL A 4 -27.72 5.29 8.49
C VAL A 4 -26.69 4.50 9.26
N SER A 5 -26.74 3.17 9.13
CA SER A 5 -25.66 2.31 9.57
C SER A 5 -24.37 2.82 8.92
N SER A 6 -23.38 3.22 9.71
CA SER A 6 -22.06 3.58 9.16
C SER A 6 -21.55 2.39 8.35
N PRO A 7 -21.03 2.61 7.12
CA PRO A 7 -20.43 1.53 6.37
C PRO A 7 -19.31 0.90 7.20
N GLY A 8 -19.22 -0.43 7.16
CA GLY A 8 -18.12 -1.15 7.80
C GLY A 8 -16.77 -0.67 7.25
N VAL A 9 -15.73 -0.72 8.08
CA VAL A 9 -14.36 -0.37 7.67
C VAL A 9 -13.52 -1.64 7.68
N VAL A 10 -12.79 -1.87 6.59
CA VAL A 10 -11.83 -2.97 6.44
C VAL A 10 -10.46 -2.38 6.22
N VAL A 11 -9.46 -2.90 6.94
CA VAL A 11 -8.05 -2.62 6.63
C VAL A 11 -7.53 -3.68 5.67
N GLU A 12 -6.89 -3.23 4.59
CA GLU A 12 -6.14 -4.04 3.64
C GLU A 12 -4.66 -3.72 3.77
N ALA A 13 -3.85 -4.67 4.25
CA ALA A 13 -2.42 -4.53 4.35
C ALA A 13 -1.73 -5.25 3.17
N ILE A 14 -0.99 -4.49 2.37
CA ILE A 14 -0.07 -4.97 1.33
C ILE A 14 1.29 -5.15 1.98
N LEU A 15 1.64 -6.41 2.25
CA LEU A 15 2.89 -6.78 2.91
C LEU A 15 3.97 -6.99 1.84
N LEU A 16 5.02 -6.18 1.87
CA LEU A 16 6.08 -6.15 0.86
C LEU A 16 7.31 -6.92 1.33
N SER A 17 7.82 -7.77 0.44
CA SER A 17 9.10 -8.47 0.59
C SER A 17 9.95 -8.27 -0.67
N ALA A 18 11.24 -8.61 -0.56
CA ALA A 18 12.13 -8.69 -1.70
C ALA A 18 12.59 -10.13 -1.88
N GLN A 19 12.62 -10.60 -3.12
CA GLN A 19 13.16 -11.91 -3.49
C GLN A 19 13.74 -11.81 -4.90
N ASP A 20 14.91 -12.41 -5.13
CA ASP A 20 15.56 -12.48 -6.45
C ASP A 20 15.72 -11.08 -7.12
N GLY A 21 15.97 -10.04 -6.30
CA GLY A 21 16.13 -8.65 -6.75
C GLY A 21 14.84 -7.93 -7.13
N GLY A 22 13.68 -8.57 -7.00
CA GLY A 22 12.36 -8.01 -7.29
C GLY A 22 11.50 -7.81 -6.04
N LEU A 23 10.53 -6.88 -6.14
CA LEU A 23 9.50 -6.71 -5.12
C LEU A 23 8.45 -7.81 -5.24
N ARG A 24 8.07 -8.36 -4.11
CA ARG A 24 6.96 -9.30 -3.96
C ARG A 24 6.01 -8.79 -2.91
N PHE A 25 4.78 -9.27 -2.97
CA PHE A 25 3.77 -8.91 -2.00
C PHE A 25 2.76 -10.00 -1.74
N ARG A 26 2.09 -9.89 -0.60
CA ARG A 26 0.84 -10.59 -0.32
C ARG A 26 -0.12 -9.65 0.39
N ARG A 27 -1.40 -10.03 0.42
CA ARG A 27 -2.45 -9.25 1.07
C ARG A 27 -2.91 -9.91 2.38
N ARG A 28 -3.16 -9.08 3.39
CA ARG A 28 -3.96 -9.42 4.57
C ARG A 28 -5.11 -8.42 4.72
N ARG A 29 -6.23 -8.87 5.29
CA ARG A 29 -7.39 -8.03 5.56
C ARG A 29 -7.99 -8.35 6.92
N ALA A 30 -8.53 -7.33 7.58
CA ALA A 30 -9.38 -7.49 8.76
C ALA A 30 -10.38 -6.34 8.85
N GLU A 31 -11.55 -6.64 9.42
CA GLU A 31 -12.54 -5.62 9.78
C GLU A 31 -12.06 -4.80 10.98
N VAL A 32 -12.38 -3.52 10.96
CA VAL A 32 -12.21 -2.63 12.11
C VAL A 32 -13.44 -2.76 12.98
N THR A 33 -13.29 -3.42 14.12
CA THR A 33 -14.38 -3.67 15.07
C THR A 33 -14.09 -3.02 16.42
N GLY A 34 -15.13 -2.85 17.26
CA GLY A 34 -14.97 -2.39 18.64
C GLY A 34 -14.36 -1.00 18.81
N GLY A 35 -14.40 -0.14 17.79
CA GLY A 35 -13.78 1.19 17.82
C GLY A 35 -12.25 1.18 17.71
N ALA A 36 -11.64 0.07 17.28
CA ALA A 36 -10.20 -0.01 17.05
C ALA A 36 -9.73 1.04 16.04
N HIS A 37 -8.52 1.58 16.23
CA HIS A 37 -7.93 2.48 15.24
C HIS A 37 -7.43 1.68 14.03
N PRO A 38 -7.67 2.12 12.78
CA PRO A 38 -7.19 1.42 11.59
C PRO A 38 -5.68 1.16 11.56
N ASP A 39 -4.87 2.09 12.08
CA ASP A 39 -3.42 1.91 12.16
C ASP A 39 -3.01 0.73 13.07
N ASP A 40 -3.75 0.50 14.16
CA ASP A 40 -3.48 -0.63 15.06
C ASP A 40 -3.80 -1.95 14.38
N VAL A 41 -4.93 -2.02 13.68
CA VAL A 41 -5.33 -3.19 12.88
C VAL A 41 -4.31 -3.45 11.76
N ALA A 42 -3.87 -2.41 11.05
CA ALA A 42 -2.87 -2.52 9.99
C ALA A 42 -1.52 -3.01 10.52
N ARG A 43 -1.06 -2.46 11.65
CA ARG A 43 0.17 -2.89 12.33
C ARG A 43 0.08 -4.35 12.78
N GLN A 44 -1.05 -4.75 13.35
CA GLN A 44 -1.31 -6.14 13.76
C GLN A 44 -1.30 -7.08 12.55
N LEU A 45 -1.97 -6.72 11.45
CA LEU A 45 -1.99 -7.53 10.22
C LEU A 45 -0.59 -7.71 9.62
N ALA A 46 0.26 -6.68 9.73
CA ALA A 46 1.63 -6.72 9.25
C ALA A 46 2.59 -7.45 10.22
N GLY A 47 2.17 -7.71 11.46
CA GLY A 47 3.04 -8.25 12.51
C GLY A 47 4.16 -7.31 12.93
N LEU A 48 4.06 -6.02 12.57
CA LEU A 48 5.10 -5.03 12.84
C LEU A 48 4.99 -4.49 14.27
N SER A 49 6.13 -4.11 14.83
CA SER A 49 6.23 -3.42 16.11
C SER A 49 7.21 -2.24 16.00
N PRO A 50 7.23 -1.30 16.96
CA PRO A 50 8.25 -0.26 17.02
C PRO A 50 9.70 -0.81 17.08
N CYS A 51 9.87 -2.07 17.48
CA CYS A 51 11.16 -2.75 17.54
C CYS A 51 11.51 -3.50 16.24
N THR A 52 10.65 -3.46 15.21
CA THR A 52 10.94 -4.12 13.94
C THR A 52 11.94 -3.27 13.15
N ASP A 53 13.14 -3.80 12.93
CA ASP A 53 14.20 -3.11 12.18
C ASP A 53 13.75 -2.73 10.77
N GLY A 54 13.87 -1.43 10.46
CA GLY A 54 13.43 -0.88 9.17
C GLY A 54 11.92 -0.94 8.94
N GLY A 55 11.13 -1.30 9.97
CA GLY A 55 9.69 -1.39 9.91
C GLY A 55 9.05 -0.10 9.44
N LEU A 56 8.19 -0.19 8.42
CA LEU A 56 7.41 0.93 7.93
C LEU A 56 5.98 0.47 7.66
N LEU A 57 5.03 1.29 8.09
CA LEU A 57 3.61 1.15 7.83
C LEU A 57 3.08 2.49 7.36
N HIS A 58 2.38 2.51 6.22
CA HIS A 58 1.85 3.75 5.65
C HIS A 58 0.50 3.55 4.98
N SER A 59 -0.47 4.42 5.27
CA SER A 59 -1.76 4.45 4.57
C SER A 59 -1.59 5.04 3.18
N THR A 60 -2.12 4.39 2.15
CA THR A 60 -1.84 4.74 0.73
C THR A 60 -3.07 5.12 -0.07
N SER A 61 -4.22 4.52 0.23
CA SER A 61 -5.46 4.76 -0.50
C SER A 61 -6.65 4.22 0.27
N TRP A 62 -7.85 4.58 -0.20
CA TRP A 62 -9.09 3.98 0.24
C TRP A 62 -10.02 3.79 -0.95
N ARG A 63 -10.96 2.86 -0.83
CA ARG A 63 -12.03 2.64 -1.81
C ARG A 63 -13.27 2.07 -1.14
N VAL A 64 -14.40 2.12 -1.83
CA VAL A 64 -15.58 1.34 -1.44
C VAL A 64 -15.57 0.03 -2.22
N GLU A 65 -15.66 -1.10 -1.53
CA GLU A 65 -15.74 -2.45 -2.10
C GLU A 65 -16.90 -3.14 -1.37
N ASP A 66 -17.88 -3.69 -2.09
CA ASP A 66 -19.05 -4.39 -1.52
C ASP A 66 -19.77 -3.65 -0.37
N GLY A 67 -19.84 -2.31 -0.46
CA GLY A 67 -20.51 -1.46 0.52
C GLY A 67 -19.70 -1.16 1.80
N VAL A 68 -18.45 -1.62 1.89
CA VAL A 68 -17.52 -1.28 2.98
C VAL A 68 -16.40 -0.36 2.51
N VAL A 69 -15.89 0.47 3.41
CA VAL A 69 -14.71 1.29 3.16
C VAL A 69 -13.47 0.43 3.40
N VAL A 70 -12.67 0.21 2.36
CA VAL A 70 -11.37 -0.48 2.44
C VAL A 70 -10.27 0.57 2.54
N LEU A 71 -9.56 0.60 3.67
CA LEU A 71 -8.36 1.41 3.90
C LEU A 71 -7.11 0.59 3.59
N THR A 72 -6.29 1.04 2.65
CA THR A 72 -5.12 0.28 2.19
C THR A 72 -3.84 0.81 2.82
N TYR A 73 -3.10 -0.08 3.47
CA TYR A 73 -1.79 0.19 4.05
C TYR A 73 -0.70 -0.58 3.30
N ALA A 74 0.43 0.07 3.05
CA ALA A 74 1.67 -0.58 2.65
C ALA A 74 2.50 -0.87 3.90
N ALA A 75 3.03 -2.09 4.00
CA ALA A 75 3.88 -2.50 5.12
C ALA A 75 5.15 -3.19 4.63
N LEU A 76 6.29 -2.86 5.23
CA LEU A 76 7.54 -3.56 5.02
C LEU A 76 8.35 -3.67 6.33
N PRO A 77 9.16 -4.73 6.51
CA PRO A 77 9.19 -5.93 5.67
C PRO A 77 7.99 -6.86 5.98
N ASP A 78 7.58 -7.67 5.01
CA ASP A 78 6.75 -8.85 5.28
C ASP A 78 7.58 -9.87 6.07
N LEU A 79 7.22 -10.07 7.34
CA LEU A 79 7.94 -10.95 8.27
C LEU A 79 7.76 -12.43 7.94
N ASP A 80 6.81 -12.78 7.06
CA ASP A 80 6.55 -14.14 6.64
C ASP A 80 6.29 -14.20 5.12
N PRO A 81 7.33 -14.07 4.27
CA PRO A 81 7.21 -13.90 2.82
C PRO A 81 6.86 -15.19 2.07
N ARG A 82 6.02 -16.05 2.64
CA ARG A 82 5.45 -17.23 1.98
C ARG A 82 4.21 -16.86 1.15
N HIS A 83 4.04 -17.51 0.00
CA HIS A 83 2.91 -17.32 -0.91
C HIS A 83 2.76 -15.88 -1.44
N THR A 84 3.88 -15.18 -1.59
CA THR A 84 3.91 -13.86 -2.20
C THR A 84 3.86 -13.96 -3.73
N ARG A 85 3.43 -12.89 -4.38
CA ARG A 85 3.44 -12.74 -5.85
C ARG A 85 4.26 -11.52 -6.26
N PRO A 86 4.84 -11.49 -7.47
CA PRO A 86 5.61 -10.33 -7.92
C PRO A 86 4.75 -9.06 -8.00
N VAL A 87 5.33 -7.90 -7.66
CA VAL A 87 4.68 -6.60 -7.89
C VAL A 87 4.72 -6.27 -9.37
N ARG A 88 3.56 -6.03 -9.98
CA ARG A 88 3.43 -5.56 -11.36
C ARG A 88 3.38 -4.03 -11.39
N VAL A 89 4.54 -3.41 -11.50
CA VAL A 89 4.71 -1.94 -11.37
C VAL A 89 3.97 -1.12 -12.45
N ASP A 90 3.59 -1.77 -13.53
CA ASP A 90 2.84 -1.27 -14.69
C ASP A 90 1.32 -1.41 -14.54
N ALA A 91 0.82 -2.14 -13.54
CA ALA A 91 -0.61 -2.39 -13.33
C ALA A 91 -1.42 -1.18 -12.83
N MET A 92 -0.87 0.05 -12.89
CA MET A 92 -1.57 1.23 -12.42
C MET A 92 -2.86 1.47 -13.21
N THR A 93 -3.90 1.88 -12.50
CA THR A 93 -5.19 2.25 -13.08
C THR A 93 -5.56 3.68 -12.70
N SER A 94 -6.37 4.32 -13.53
CA SER A 94 -6.83 5.70 -13.36
C SER A 94 -8.34 5.81 -13.62
N GLY A 95 -9.00 6.74 -12.94
CA GLY A 95 -10.37 7.09 -13.24
C GLY A 95 -10.53 7.64 -14.66
N PRO A 96 -11.70 7.47 -15.30
CA PRO A 96 -11.93 7.91 -16.67
C PRO A 96 -12.07 9.43 -16.82
N HIS A 97 -12.29 10.17 -15.73
CA HIS A 97 -12.61 11.60 -15.78
C HIS A 97 -12.20 12.31 -14.48
N PRO A 98 -11.83 13.61 -14.50
CA PRO A 98 -11.48 14.37 -13.28
C PRO A 98 -12.60 14.41 -12.22
N LEU A 99 -13.86 14.32 -12.66
CA LEU A 99 -15.04 14.23 -11.78
C LEU A 99 -15.53 12.78 -11.54
N ALA A 100 -14.81 11.79 -12.07
CA ALA A 100 -15.00 10.37 -11.80
C ALA A 100 -13.62 9.72 -11.54
N PRO A 101 -12.97 10.06 -10.41
CA PRO A 101 -11.57 9.73 -10.17
C PRO A 101 -11.34 8.23 -9.88
N SER A 102 -12.40 7.52 -9.51
CA SER A 102 -12.35 6.08 -9.24
C SER A 102 -12.37 5.28 -10.56
N PRO A 103 -11.39 4.39 -10.78
CA PRO A 103 -11.46 3.40 -11.85
C PRO A 103 -12.70 2.50 -11.69
N ALA A 104 -13.23 2.00 -12.79
CA ALA A 104 -14.36 1.07 -12.76
C ALA A 104 -14.03 -0.24 -12.02
N THR A 105 -12.77 -0.68 -12.12
CA THR A 105 -12.23 -1.85 -11.43
C THR A 105 -10.84 -1.53 -10.89
N VAL A 106 -10.60 -1.92 -9.64
CA VAL A 106 -9.27 -1.82 -9.01
C VAL A 106 -8.84 -3.23 -8.64
N ASP A 107 -7.94 -3.80 -9.43
CA ASP A 107 -7.35 -5.10 -9.12
C ASP A 107 -6.29 -4.97 -8.02
N LEU A 108 -5.93 -6.10 -7.41
CA LEU A 108 -4.96 -6.12 -6.33
C LEU A 108 -3.53 -5.81 -6.80
N ASP A 109 -3.20 -5.97 -8.09
CA ASP A 109 -1.89 -5.60 -8.64
C ASP A 109 -1.74 -4.09 -8.73
N ALA A 110 -2.78 -3.38 -9.14
CA ALA A 110 -2.86 -1.93 -9.17
C ALA A 110 -2.73 -1.34 -7.76
N VAL A 111 -3.38 -1.95 -6.77
CA VAL A 111 -3.24 -1.54 -5.35
C VAL A 111 -1.78 -1.67 -4.89
N ALA A 112 -1.13 -2.79 -5.21
CA ALA A 112 0.27 -2.99 -4.83
C ALA A 112 1.22 -2.06 -5.58
N ALA A 113 1.01 -1.83 -6.89
CA ALA A 113 1.79 -0.88 -7.67
C ALA A 113 1.66 0.54 -7.12
N HIS A 114 0.45 0.96 -6.76
CA HIS A 114 0.15 2.24 -6.14
C HIS A 114 0.86 2.37 -4.79
N ALA A 115 0.75 1.35 -3.94
CA ALA A 115 1.43 1.30 -2.65
C ALA A 115 2.96 1.44 -2.79
N CYS A 116 3.58 0.72 -3.73
CA CYS A 116 5.01 0.81 -3.97
C CYS A 116 5.44 2.19 -4.48
N ARG A 117 4.66 2.83 -5.37
CA ARG A 117 4.94 4.21 -5.83
C ARG A 117 4.82 5.22 -4.70
N HIS A 118 3.85 5.06 -3.79
CA HIS A 118 3.76 5.89 -2.58
C HIS A 118 5.02 5.78 -1.73
N LEU A 119 5.49 4.56 -1.44
CA LEU A 119 6.70 4.38 -0.65
C LEU A 119 7.95 4.95 -1.34
N ALA A 120 8.05 4.81 -2.67
CA ALA A 120 9.13 5.40 -3.45
C ALA A 120 9.13 6.93 -3.37
N MET A 121 7.96 7.56 -3.43
CA MET A 121 7.81 9.00 -3.21
C MET A 121 8.26 9.39 -1.80
N LEU A 122 7.75 8.72 -0.77
CA LEU A 122 8.09 9.01 0.63
C LEU A 122 9.58 8.88 0.93
N ALA A 123 10.27 7.92 0.32
CA ALA A 123 11.72 7.79 0.46
C ALA A 123 12.49 9.04 -0.01
N GLY A 124 11.92 9.83 -0.92
CA GLY A 124 12.47 11.10 -1.39
C GLY A 124 11.93 12.34 -0.69
N THR A 125 10.74 12.27 -0.06
CA THR A 125 10.03 13.44 0.48
C THR A 125 9.87 13.47 2.00
N ASP A 126 10.04 12.34 2.68
CA ASP A 126 9.89 12.19 4.13
C ASP A 126 11.23 11.74 4.75
N ALA A 127 11.82 12.59 5.59
CA ALA A 127 13.12 12.32 6.22
C ALA A 127 13.10 11.12 7.18
N THR A 128 11.97 10.87 7.85
CA THR A 128 11.80 9.72 8.75
C THR A 128 11.75 8.43 7.94
N VAL A 129 11.01 8.41 6.82
CA VAL A 129 11.00 7.26 5.91
C VAL A 129 12.37 7.08 5.26
N ALA A 130 13.01 8.15 4.79
CA ALA A 130 14.34 8.09 4.17
C ALA A 130 15.38 7.43 5.10
N ALA A 131 15.30 7.67 6.41
CA ALA A 131 16.19 7.06 7.39
C ALA A 131 16.03 5.53 7.48
N THR A 132 14.81 5.00 7.35
CA THR A 132 14.57 3.54 7.38
C THR A 132 15.11 2.83 6.15
N THR A 133 15.31 3.55 5.04
CA THR A 133 15.73 2.96 3.76
C THR A 133 17.09 2.26 3.79
N ARG A 134 17.96 2.62 4.75
CA ARG A 134 19.28 2.01 4.94
C ARG A 134 19.23 0.66 5.65
N LEU A 135 18.14 0.39 6.39
CA LEU A 135 18.00 -0.82 7.20
C LEU A 135 17.54 -2.03 6.38
N LEU A 136 16.90 -1.79 5.23
CA LEU A 136 16.34 -2.83 4.35
C LEU A 136 16.71 -2.60 2.87
N PRO A 137 18.01 -2.54 2.52
CA PRO A 137 18.47 -2.17 1.18
C PRO A 137 17.85 -3.02 0.06
N GLN A 138 17.69 -4.33 0.29
CA GLN A 138 17.09 -5.26 -0.66
C GLN A 138 15.62 -4.93 -1.03
N LEU A 139 14.88 -4.29 -0.13
CA LEU A 139 13.51 -3.82 -0.36
C LEU A 139 13.50 -2.44 -1.01
N TRP A 140 14.40 -1.56 -0.57
CA TRP A 140 14.42 -0.17 -1.01
C TRP A 140 15.10 0.04 -2.36
N GLU A 141 16.06 -0.79 -2.75
CA GLU A 141 16.68 -0.75 -4.07
C GLU A 141 15.67 -0.86 -5.23
N PRO A 142 14.76 -1.87 -5.27
CA PRO A 142 13.76 -1.92 -6.32
C PRO A 142 12.68 -0.82 -6.16
N LEU A 143 12.33 -0.39 -4.94
CA LEU A 143 11.40 0.72 -4.74
C LEU A 143 11.93 2.05 -5.31
N ARG A 144 13.21 2.36 -5.11
CA ARG A 144 13.85 3.59 -5.62
C ARG A 144 13.93 3.65 -7.15
N LYS A 145 13.80 2.53 -7.85
CA LYS A 145 13.74 2.48 -9.31
C LYS A 145 12.37 2.91 -9.85
N LEU A 146 11.36 3.00 -8.99
CA LEU A 146 10.04 3.51 -9.36
C LEU A 146 10.10 5.03 -9.46
N VAL A 147 9.39 5.59 -10.45
CA VAL A 147 9.31 7.04 -10.61
C VAL A 147 8.57 7.64 -9.39
N PRO A 148 9.21 8.53 -8.60
CA PRO A 148 8.61 9.10 -7.41
C PRO A 148 7.70 10.26 -7.80
N VAL A 149 6.51 9.94 -8.29
CA VAL A 149 5.47 10.92 -8.63
C VAL A 149 4.29 10.80 -7.67
N PRO A 150 3.49 11.87 -7.47
CA PRO A 150 2.22 11.77 -6.76
C PRO A 150 1.42 10.58 -7.26
N ALA A 151 0.82 9.83 -6.35
CA ALA A 151 0.16 8.59 -6.73
C ALA A 151 -1.05 8.87 -7.64
N GLY A 152 -1.14 8.12 -8.75
CA GLY A 152 -2.05 8.42 -9.86
C GLY A 152 -1.42 9.22 -11.00
N ALA A 153 -0.23 9.80 -10.82
CA ALA A 153 0.53 10.35 -11.94
C ALA A 153 1.09 9.19 -12.79
N LEU A 154 0.69 9.16 -14.05
CA LEU A 154 1.28 8.28 -15.05
C LEU A 154 2.53 8.98 -15.59
N ALA A 155 3.63 8.24 -15.73
CA ALA A 155 4.78 8.75 -16.47
C ALA A 155 4.32 9.10 -17.89
N ALA A 156 4.64 10.30 -18.36
CA ALA A 156 4.37 10.67 -19.74
C ALA A 156 5.07 9.64 -20.64
N VAL A 157 4.31 9.00 -21.54
CA VAL A 157 4.91 8.23 -22.63
C VAL A 157 5.60 9.26 -23.53
N PRO A 158 6.93 9.17 -23.75
CA PRO A 158 7.57 10.04 -24.72
C PRO A 158 6.97 9.72 -26.10
N VAL A 159 6.42 10.77 -26.74
CA VAL A 159 5.91 10.74 -28.11
C VAL A 159 7.07 10.81 -29.10
#